data_AF-A0A920EXZ1-F1
#
_entry.id   AF-A0A920EXZ1-F1
#
_cell.length_a   1.000
_cell.length_b   1.000
_cell.length_c   1.000
_cell.angle_alpha   90.00
_cell.angle_beta   90.00
_cell.angle_gamma   90.00
#
_symmetry.space_group_name_H-M   'P 1'
#
loop_
_entity.id
_entity.type
_entity.pdbx_description
1 polymer ?
#
loop_
_entity_poly.entity_id
_entity_poly.type
_entity_poly.pdbx_seq_one_letter_code
_entity_poly.pdbx_strand_id
1 'polypeptide(L)'
;MKKSVALSGVHAGNTAICTVGEKGNDLFYRGYKIEDLTKSCCFEEVYFLLIKGKLPTEEELNNFSDQLFEQRNLPSSLIKTLEQLPKSAHPMNVMQTIVSFMGCIENKFEIINNAENYKIIQKDSCQFLRQHFYIGISFPIKE
;
A
#
# COMPACT_ATOMS: atom_id res chain seq x y z
N MET A 1 16.50 7.78 -32.24
CA MET A 1 17.05 8.39 -31.01
C MET A 1 15.99 8.31 -29.91
N LYS A 2 16.24 7.61 -28.80
CA LYS A 2 15.31 7.60 -27.65
C LYS A 2 15.23 9.02 -27.11
N LYS A 3 14.03 9.62 -27.14
CA LYS A 3 13.78 10.96 -26.61
C LYS A 3 14.07 10.92 -25.10
N SER A 4 15.09 11.63 -24.63
CA SER A 4 15.42 11.69 -23.21
C SER A 4 14.27 12.40 -22.47
N VAL A 5 13.59 11.66 -21.59
CA VAL A 5 12.54 12.19 -20.72
C VAL A 5 13.23 13.01 -19.62
N ALA A 6 12.60 14.11 -19.18
CA ALA A 6 13.21 15.18 -18.39
C ALA A 6 14.20 14.76 -17.28
N LEU A 7 13.86 13.74 -16.48
CA LEU A 7 14.67 13.27 -15.35
C LEU A 7 15.47 11.99 -15.62
N SER A 8 15.60 11.58 -16.89
CA SER A 8 16.35 10.37 -17.25
C SER A 8 17.82 10.50 -16.82
N GLY A 9 18.28 9.60 -15.95
CA GLY A 9 19.65 9.59 -15.42
C GLY A 9 19.89 10.59 -14.28
N VAL A 10 18.85 11.31 -13.82
CA VAL A 10 18.94 12.21 -12.67
C VAL A 10 18.61 11.43 -11.40
N HIS A 11 19.53 11.46 -10.43
CA HIS A 11 19.30 10.87 -9.12
C HIS A 11 18.29 11.72 -8.32
N ALA A 12 17.04 11.26 -8.24
CA ALA A 12 15.97 11.99 -7.54
C ALA A 12 15.99 11.81 -6.00
N GLY A 13 16.51 10.68 -5.50
CA GLY A 13 16.56 10.39 -4.07
C GLY A 13 17.01 8.96 -3.79
N ASN A 14 17.43 8.70 -2.55
CA ASN A 14 17.82 7.38 -2.08
C ASN A 14 16.66 6.71 -1.35
N THR A 15 16.44 5.42 -1.60
CA THR A 15 15.47 4.60 -0.87
C THR A 15 16.10 3.30 -0.42
N ALA A 16 15.78 2.88 0.81
CA ALA A 16 16.19 1.58 1.33
C ALA A 16 15.17 0.46 1.01
N ILE A 17 14.07 0.80 0.33
CA ILE A 17 12.92 -0.11 0.18
C ILE A 17 13.08 -1.01 -1.03
N CYS A 18 13.47 -0.46 -2.18
CA CYS A 18 13.44 -1.16 -3.44
C CYS A 18 14.63 -0.77 -4.33
N THR A 19 15.28 -1.77 -4.92
CA THR A 19 16.33 -1.59 -5.93
C THR A 19 15.86 -2.17 -7.25
N VAL A 20 15.91 -1.35 -8.31
CA VAL A 20 15.51 -1.74 -9.66
C VAL A 20 16.72 -1.70 -10.57
N GLY A 21 17.06 -2.83 -11.17
CA GLY A 21 17.93 -2.90 -12.34
C GLY A 21 19.42 -2.60 -12.12
N GLU A 22 19.95 -2.79 -10.91
CA GLU A 22 21.41 -2.69 -10.67
C GLU A 22 22.22 -3.68 -11.51
N LYS A 23 21.66 -4.86 -11.82
CA LYS A 23 22.31 -5.94 -12.59
C LYS A 23 21.47 -6.43 -13.77
N GLY A 24 20.59 -5.60 -14.32
CA GLY A 24 19.72 -5.96 -15.46
C GLY A 24 18.25 -5.69 -15.19
N ASN A 25 17.39 -6.70 -15.31
CA ASN A 25 15.95 -6.60 -15.06
C ASN A 25 15.56 -7.05 -13.63
N ASP A 26 16.53 -7.11 -12.72
CA ASP A 26 16.28 -7.60 -11.36
C ASP A 26 15.56 -6.55 -10.50
N LEU A 27 14.64 -7.04 -9.66
CA LEU A 27 13.88 -6.24 -8.70
C LEU A 27 14.06 -6.82 -7.30
N PHE A 28 14.55 -5.98 -6.38
CA PHE A 28 14.81 -6.37 -5.00
C PHE A 28 14.00 -5.50 -4.04
N TYR A 29 13.38 -6.13 -3.04
CA TYR A 29 12.76 -5.45 -1.90
C TYR A 29 13.59 -5.69 -0.64
N ARG A 30 14.10 -4.62 -0.02
CA ARG A 30 14.94 -4.68 1.19
C ARG A 30 16.10 -5.70 1.07
N GLY A 31 16.63 -5.91 -0.14
CA GLY A 31 17.69 -6.88 -0.44
C GLY A 31 17.22 -8.29 -0.84
N TYR A 32 15.93 -8.60 -0.76
CA TYR A 32 15.35 -9.87 -1.20
C TYR A 32 14.88 -9.78 -2.66
N LYS A 33 15.14 -10.81 -3.47
CA LYS A 33 14.61 -10.87 -4.84
C LYS A 33 13.10 -11.01 -4.79
N ILE A 34 12.41 -10.26 -5.64
CA ILE A 34 10.94 -10.35 -5.70
C ILE A 34 10.46 -11.76 -6.08
N GLU A 35 11.22 -12.47 -6.93
CA GLU A 35 10.91 -13.84 -7.37
C GLU A 35 10.92 -14.86 -6.23
N ASP A 36 11.71 -14.61 -5.19
CA ASP A 36 11.77 -15.46 -4.01
C ASP A 36 10.59 -15.13 -3.09
N LEU A 37 10.35 -13.82 -2.86
CA LEU A 37 9.22 -13.35 -2.05
C LEU A 37 7.87 -13.81 -2.61
N THR A 38 7.67 -13.81 -3.93
CA THR A 38 6.39 -14.25 -4.53
C THR A 38 6.14 -15.75 -4.40
N LYS A 39 7.18 -16.56 -4.18
CA LYS A 39 7.06 -18.02 -4.02
C LYS A 39 6.89 -18.42 -2.55
N SER A 40 7.51 -17.70 -1.63
CA SER A 40 7.61 -18.11 -0.23
C SER A 40 6.82 -17.24 0.75
N CYS A 41 6.34 -16.06 0.33
CA CYS A 41 5.75 -15.10 1.25
C CYS A 41 4.35 -14.65 0.81
N CYS A 42 3.48 -14.45 1.80
CA CYS A 42 2.18 -13.83 1.65
C CYS A 42 2.28 -12.29 1.66
N PHE A 43 1.19 -11.62 1.29
CA PHE A 43 1.12 -10.17 1.24
C PHE A 43 1.52 -9.51 2.57
N GLU A 44 1.01 -10.03 3.67
CA GLU A 44 1.23 -9.52 5.03
C GLU A 44 2.71 -9.62 5.44
N GLU A 45 3.40 -10.68 5.05
CA GLU A 45 4.83 -10.86 5.32
C GLU A 45 5.69 -9.88 4.53
N VAL A 46 5.36 -9.67 3.25
CA VAL A 46 6.03 -8.66 2.42
C VAL A 46 5.73 -7.25 2.94
N TYR A 47 4.50 -6.97 3.35
CA TYR A 47 4.14 -5.67 3.94
C TYR A 47 4.90 -5.43 5.25
N PHE A 48 5.00 -6.44 6.11
CA PHE A 48 5.81 -6.39 7.33
C PHE A 48 7.29 -6.13 6.99
N LEU A 49 7.85 -6.82 6.00
CA LEU A 49 9.22 -6.60 5.52
C LEU A 49 9.45 -5.17 5.05
N LEU A 50 8.52 -4.59 4.29
CA LEU A 50 8.66 -3.23 3.77
C LEU A 50 8.65 -2.19 4.89
N ILE A 51 7.87 -2.40 5.94
CA ILE A 51 7.78 -1.47 7.08
C ILE A 51 8.91 -1.69 8.09
N LYS A 52 9.11 -2.93 8.54
CA LYS A 52 10.02 -3.29 9.64
C LYS A 52 11.42 -3.63 9.17
N GLY A 53 11.63 -3.89 7.88
CA GLY A 53 12.93 -4.19 7.28
C GLY A 53 13.43 -5.62 7.48
N LYS A 54 12.63 -6.50 8.12
CA LYS A 54 12.92 -7.93 8.31
C LYS A 54 11.66 -8.75 8.02
N LEU A 55 11.84 -10.01 7.63
CA LEU A 55 10.71 -10.95 7.56
C LEU A 55 10.20 -11.25 8.99
N PRO A 56 8.88 -11.39 9.18
CA PRO A 56 8.30 -11.66 10.49
C PRO A 56 8.56 -13.10 10.94
N THR A 57 8.52 -13.33 12.25
CA THR A 57 8.28 -14.68 12.80
C THR A 57 6.79 -15.03 12.71
N GLU A 58 6.43 -16.31 12.88
CA GLU A 58 5.03 -16.74 12.86
C GLU A 58 4.16 -16.00 13.90
N GLU A 59 4.69 -15.78 15.09
CA GLU A 59 4.02 -15.00 16.15
C GLU A 59 3.88 -13.52 15.78
N GLU A 60 4.92 -12.91 15.21
CA GLU A 60 4.87 -11.52 14.74
C GLU A 60 3.85 -11.35 13.59
N LEU A 61 3.77 -12.33 12.69
CA LEU A 61 2.84 -12.33 11.56
C LEU A 61 1.38 -12.44 12.01
N ASN A 62 1.09 -13.33 12.98
CA ASN A 62 -0.26 -13.49 13.49
C ASN A 62 -0.74 -12.22 14.19
N ASN A 63 0.05 -11.68 15.12
CA ASN A 63 -0.26 -10.42 15.80
C ASN A 63 -0.39 -9.25 14.80
N PHE A 64 0.47 -9.20 13.79
CA PHE A 64 0.38 -8.19 12.76
C PHE A 64 -0.92 -8.32 11.96
N SER A 65 -1.27 -9.53 11.51
CA SER A 65 -2.50 -9.81 10.77
C SER A 65 -3.75 -9.44 11.56
N ASP A 66 -3.78 -9.72 12.87
CA ASP A 66 -4.87 -9.34 13.76
C ASP A 66 -5.00 -7.82 13.88
N GLN A 67 -3.88 -7.10 14.03
CA GLN A 67 -3.88 -5.64 14.03
C GLN A 67 -4.38 -5.07 12.70
N LEU A 68 -3.94 -5.64 11.57
CA LEU A 68 -4.44 -5.23 10.26
C LEU A 68 -5.96 -5.47 10.19
N PHE A 69 -6.45 -6.59 10.72
CA PHE A 69 -7.87 -6.93 10.71
C PHE A 69 -8.72 -5.94 11.51
N GLU A 70 -8.31 -5.62 12.74
CA GLU A 70 -9.02 -4.68 13.62
C GLU A 70 -9.14 -3.27 13.01
N GLN A 71 -8.11 -2.85 12.26
CA GLN A 71 -8.03 -1.51 11.66
C GLN A 71 -8.74 -1.39 10.30
N ARG A 72 -9.33 -2.47 9.74
CA ARG A 72 -10.06 -2.48 8.45
C ARG A 72 -11.41 -1.74 8.45
N ASN A 73 -11.87 -1.28 9.61
CA ASN A 73 -13.17 -0.62 9.74
C ASN A 73 -13.17 0.73 9.00
N LEU A 74 -14.20 0.94 8.17
CA LEU A 74 -14.37 2.17 7.40
C LEU A 74 -15.34 3.11 8.14
N PRO A 75 -15.07 4.42 8.17
CA PRO A 75 -15.97 5.38 8.78
C PRO A 75 -17.28 5.46 8.00
N SER A 76 -18.40 5.59 8.71
CA SER A 76 -19.74 5.64 8.09
C SER A 76 -19.94 6.85 7.17
N SER A 77 -19.24 7.96 7.43
CA SER A 77 -19.19 9.13 6.54
C SER A 77 -18.66 8.77 5.16
N LEU A 78 -17.62 7.93 5.08
CA LEU A 78 -17.02 7.53 3.82
C LEU A 78 -17.95 6.63 3.00
N ILE A 79 -18.66 5.71 3.65
CA ILE A 79 -19.64 4.83 2.99
C ILE A 79 -20.74 5.68 2.34
N LYS A 80 -21.27 6.68 3.06
CA LYS A 80 -22.28 7.61 2.51
C LYS A 80 -21.76 8.39 1.32
N THR A 81 -20.52 8.87 1.36
CA THR A 81 -19.90 9.55 0.22
C THR A 81 -19.75 8.64 -0.98
N LEU A 82 -19.39 7.37 -0.77
CA LEU A 82 -19.29 6.37 -1.84
C LEU A 82 -20.64 6.09 -2.52
N GLU A 83 -21.72 6.03 -1.73
CA GLU A 83 -23.08 5.86 -2.26
C GLU A 83 -23.56 7.05 -3.12
N GLN A 84 -22.97 8.22 -2.93
CA GLN A 84 -23.28 9.43 -3.72
C GLN A 84 -22.49 9.50 -5.05
N LEU A 85 -21.45 8.67 -5.23
CA LEU A 85 -20.67 8.70 -6.46
C LEU A 85 -21.47 8.10 -7.64
N PRO A 86 -21.32 8.65 -8.86
CA PRO A 86 -21.94 8.07 -10.03
C PRO A 86 -21.47 6.64 -10.27
N LYS A 87 -22.39 5.72 -10.56
CA LYS A 87 -22.06 4.32 -10.90
C LYS A 87 -21.18 4.18 -12.15
N SER A 88 -21.16 5.21 -13.01
CA SER A 88 -20.33 5.28 -14.21
C SER A 88 -18.94 5.88 -13.96
N ALA A 89 -18.62 6.27 -12.72
CA ALA A 89 -17.32 6.84 -12.39
C ALA A 89 -16.20 5.81 -12.61
N HIS A 90 -15.07 6.27 -13.16
CA HIS A 90 -13.91 5.42 -13.37
C HIS A 90 -13.34 4.93 -12.03
N PRO A 91 -13.02 3.63 -11.84
CA PRO A 91 -12.58 3.08 -10.56
C PRO A 91 -11.38 3.80 -9.94
N MET A 92 -10.45 4.29 -10.76
CA MET A 92 -9.30 5.07 -10.28
C MET A 92 -9.72 6.40 -9.65
N ASN A 93 -10.72 7.08 -10.22
CA ASN A 93 -11.21 8.34 -9.67
C ASN A 93 -11.92 8.10 -8.35
N VAL A 94 -12.69 7.01 -8.25
CA VAL A 94 -13.33 6.58 -7.00
C VAL A 94 -12.29 6.32 -5.93
N MET A 95 -11.25 5.53 -6.20
CA MET A 95 -10.16 5.27 -5.25
C MET A 95 -9.45 6.57 -4.81
N GLN A 96 -9.12 7.45 -5.76
CA GLN A 96 -8.47 8.73 -5.44
C GLN A 96 -9.35 9.61 -4.54
N THR A 97 -10.65 9.69 -4.83
CA THR A 97 -11.60 10.45 -4.00
C THR A 97 -11.68 9.87 -2.59
N ILE A 98 -11.70 8.55 -2.44
CA ILE A 98 -11.74 7.91 -1.12
C ILE A 98 -10.48 8.26 -0.32
N VAL A 99 -9.28 8.09 -0.90
CA VAL A 99 -8.02 8.39 -0.20
C VAL A 99 -7.97 9.83 0.25
N SER A 100 -8.37 10.76 -0.62
CA SER A 100 -8.44 12.18 -0.28
C SER A 100 -9.42 12.45 0.86
N PHE A 101 -10.62 11.86 0.80
CA PHE A 101 -11.66 12.02 1.82
C PHE A 101 -11.23 11.42 3.18
N MET A 102 -10.56 10.27 3.17
CA MET A 102 -9.98 9.68 4.38
C MET A 102 -8.96 10.62 5.01
N GLY A 103 -8.06 11.22 4.21
CA GLY A 103 -7.13 12.24 4.68
C GLY A 103 -7.82 13.47 5.30
N CYS A 104 -9.04 13.82 4.86
CA CYS A 104 -9.83 14.89 5.49
C CYS A 104 -10.47 14.47 6.83
N ILE A 105 -10.86 13.20 6.98
CA ILE A 105 -11.41 12.66 8.23
C ILE A 105 -10.31 12.53 9.28
N GLU A 106 -9.13 12.09 8.85
CA GLU A 106 -7.97 11.89 9.70
C GLU A 106 -7.29 13.23 9.94
N ASN A 107 -7.93 14.03 10.79
CA ASN A 107 -7.47 15.36 11.19
C ASN A 107 -6.24 15.24 12.12
N LYS A 108 -5.11 14.78 11.57
CA LYS A 108 -3.83 14.64 12.27
C LYS A 108 -2.77 15.47 11.55
N PHE A 109 -2.67 16.73 11.97
CA PHE A 109 -1.56 17.62 11.65
C PHE A 109 -0.32 17.37 12.52
N GLU A 110 -0.30 16.29 13.30
CA GLU A 110 0.83 16.03 14.19
C GLU A 110 1.94 15.28 13.45
N ILE A 111 3.07 15.97 13.26
CA ILE A 111 4.37 15.35 13.04
C ILE A 111 4.68 14.58 14.32
N ILE A 112 4.31 13.31 14.38
CA ILE A 112 4.64 12.45 15.52
C ILE A 112 5.95 11.72 15.21
N ASN A 113 6.77 11.50 16.23
CA ASN A 113 8.05 10.81 16.15
C ASN A 113 7.96 9.46 15.39
N ASN A 114 9.06 9.05 14.75
CA ASN A 114 9.16 7.90 13.83
C ASN A 114 8.42 6.62 14.25
N ALA A 115 8.32 6.28 15.55
CA ALA A 115 7.65 5.07 16.03
C ALA A 115 6.12 5.10 15.90
N GLU A 116 5.49 6.26 16.08
CA GLU A 116 4.03 6.44 15.98
C GLU A 116 3.58 6.57 14.52
N ASN A 117 4.47 7.05 13.64
CA ASN A 117 4.20 7.14 12.19
C ASN A 117 3.89 5.78 11.57
N TYR A 118 4.56 4.70 12.01
CA TYR A 118 4.29 3.37 11.49
C TYR A 118 2.88 2.89 11.81
N LYS A 119 2.33 3.24 12.98
CA LYS A 119 0.97 2.85 13.37
C LYS A 119 -0.08 3.59 12.54
N ILE A 120 0.17 4.86 12.23
CA ILE A 120 -0.73 5.68 11.39
C ILE A 120 -0.68 5.17 9.96
N ILE A 121 0.52 5.02 9.39
CA ILE A 121 0.71 4.46 8.04
C ILE A 121 0.08 3.07 7.93
N GLN A 122 0.24 2.23 8.96
CA GLN A 122 -0.37 0.90 9.01
C GLN A 122 -1.88 0.97 9.00
N LYS A 123 -2.49 1.82 9.83
CA LYS A 123 -3.93 2.03 9.88
C LYS A 123 -4.48 2.50 8.53
N ASP A 124 -3.88 3.54 7.95
CA ASP A 124 -4.34 4.15 6.71
C ASP A 124 -4.19 3.18 5.53
N SER A 125 -3.09 2.42 5.51
CA SER A 125 -2.85 1.35 4.53
C SER A 125 -3.88 0.21 4.67
N CYS A 126 -4.22 -0.21 5.89
CA CYS A 126 -5.22 -1.26 6.13
C CYS A 126 -6.60 -0.85 5.63
N GLN A 127 -6.98 0.40 5.88
CA GLN A 127 -8.26 0.95 5.42
C GLN A 127 -8.27 1.10 3.89
N PHE A 128 -7.13 1.41 3.27
CA PHE A 128 -6.98 1.46 1.80
C PHE A 128 -7.02 0.08 1.14
N LEU A 129 -6.35 -0.94 1.70
CA LEU A 129 -6.31 -2.30 1.14
C LEU A 129 -7.70 -2.95 1.06
N ARG A 130 -8.65 -2.55 1.91
CA ARG A 130 -10.07 -2.95 1.78
C ARG A 130 -10.77 -2.32 0.57
N GLN A 131 -10.36 -1.15 0.08
CA GLN A 131 -10.98 -0.56 -1.12
C GLN A 131 -10.78 -1.45 -2.35
N HIS A 132 -9.63 -2.14 -2.45
CA HIS A 132 -9.40 -3.13 -3.49
C HIS A 132 -10.40 -4.30 -3.45
N PHE A 133 -11.01 -4.58 -2.29
CA PHE A 133 -11.97 -5.67 -2.08
C PHE A 133 -13.44 -5.21 -2.00
N TYR A 134 -13.73 -4.01 -1.49
CA TYR A 134 -15.08 -3.45 -1.36
C TYR A 134 -15.56 -2.73 -2.63
N ILE A 135 -14.64 -2.16 -3.41
CA ILE A 135 -14.93 -1.71 -4.77
C ILE A 135 -14.84 -2.93 -5.65
N GLY A 136 -15.80 -3.86 -5.50
CA GLY A 136 -15.92 -5.06 -6.33
C GLY A 136 -15.85 -4.72 -7.81
N ILE A 137 -14.62 -4.67 -8.31
CA ILE A 137 -14.29 -4.96 -9.69
C ILE A 137 -14.57 -6.46 -9.77
N SER A 138 -15.84 -6.81 -9.97
CA SER A 138 -16.22 -8.04 -10.63
C SER A 138 -15.64 -8.00 -12.05
N PHE A 139 -14.32 -8.11 -12.18
CA PHE A 139 -13.70 -8.61 -13.39
C PHE A 139 -13.49 -10.10 -13.12
N PRO A 140 -14.13 -10.99 -13.89
CA PRO A 140 -13.77 -12.38 -13.82
C PRO A 140 -12.30 -12.46 -14.25
N ILE A 141 -11.44 -12.88 -13.34
CA ILE A 141 -10.14 -13.43 -13.71
C ILE A 141 -10.48 -14.74 -14.42
N LYS A 142 -10.71 -14.67 -15.73
CA LYS A 142 -10.67 -15.86 -16.57
C LYS A 142 -9.20 -16.22 -16.71
N GLU A 143 -8.87 -17.42 -16.24
CA GLU A 143 -7.70 -18.20 -16.66
C GLU A 143 -7.57 -18.23 -18.20
#